data_AF-A0A957XWC6-F1
#
_entry.id   AF-A0A957XWC6-F1
#
_cell.length_a   1.000
_cell.length_b   1.000
_cell.length_c   1.000
_cell.angle_alpha   90.00
_cell.angle_beta   90.00
_cell.angle_gamma   90.00
#
_symmetry.space_group_name_H-M   'P 1'
#
loop_
_entity.id
_entity.type
_entity.pdbx_description
1 polymer ?
#
loop_
_entity_poly.entity_id
_entity_poly.type
_entity_poly.pdbx_seq_one_letter_code
_entity_poly.pdbx_strand_id
1 'polypeptide(L)'
;GIEGDSASSTEVYALLSALSDLPIKQGIAVTGSVNQNGEIQAIGGATAKVEGFFDICKEKGLTGQQGVIIPEANVNTLMLREDVVQAVADGRFHIYPVRTVDEGIAILTGVTAGERGEDSKFPEETVNRLVDRGLRRLAKRLKNFGRPPKQKDDEEEAGEDAEDDSTEDDTPEPPAEPGLPGDHPDGPTDEPELPANDPEPPVETEE
;
A
#
# COMPACT_ATOMS: atom_id res chain seq x y z
N GLY A 1 -18.51 -7.74 18.42
CA GLY A 1 -17.10 -7.79 18.01
C GLY A 1 -16.83 -6.65 17.06
N ILE A 2 -15.57 -6.41 16.74
CA ILE A 2 -15.20 -5.71 15.49
C ILE A 2 -15.26 -6.75 14.36
N GLU A 3 -15.88 -6.42 13.24
CA GLU A 3 -16.06 -7.33 12.10
C GLU A 3 -15.84 -6.55 10.80
N GLY A 4 -15.30 -7.24 9.79
CA GLY A 4 -14.96 -6.68 8.49
C GLY A 4 -13.46 -6.42 8.29
N ASP A 5 -13.09 -6.19 7.04
CA ASP A 5 -11.73 -6.04 6.53
C ASP A 5 -11.33 -4.57 6.29
N SER A 6 -12.24 -3.63 6.55
CA SER A 6 -12.08 -2.21 6.20
C SER A 6 -11.00 -1.42 6.97
N ALA A 7 -10.32 -2.08 7.92
CA ALA A 7 -9.20 -1.55 8.68
C ALA A 7 -7.84 -2.18 8.30
N SER A 8 -7.84 -3.19 7.41
CA SER A 8 -6.62 -3.91 7.03
C SER A 8 -5.56 -3.01 6.39
N SER A 9 -5.96 -2.03 5.56
CA SER A 9 -5.03 -1.02 5.04
C SER A 9 -4.39 -0.18 6.16
N THR A 10 -5.18 0.23 7.16
CA THR A 10 -4.71 0.98 8.33
C THR A 10 -3.67 0.20 9.13
N GLU A 11 -3.89 -1.10 9.31
CA GLU A 11 -2.93 -2.00 9.98
C GLU A 11 -1.62 -2.09 9.20
N VAL A 12 -1.68 -2.24 7.87
CA VAL A 12 -0.50 -2.23 7.01
C VAL A 12 0.26 -0.91 7.14
N TYR A 13 -0.41 0.25 7.10
CA TYR A 13 0.27 1.54 7.27
C TYR A 13 0.97 1.68 8.61
N ALA A 14 0.37 1.19 9.69
CA ALA A 14 1.01 1.20 11.01
C ALA A 14 2.28 0.33 11.03
N LEU A 15 2.25 -0.85 10.39
CA LEU A 15 3.41 -1.72 10.26
C LEU A 15 4.52 -1.09 9.41
N LEU A 16 4.17 -0.50 8.26
CA LEU A 16 5.13 0.19 7.40
C LEU A 16 5.79 1.37 8.11
N SER A 17 5.00 2.16 8.84
CA SER A 17 5.51 3.24 9.70
C SER A 17 6.50 2.72 10.75
N ALA A 18 6.14 1.64 11.45
CA ALA A 18 7.01 1.05 12.47
C ALA A 18 8.31 0.46 11.90
N LEU A 19 8.28 -0.07 10.67
CA LEU A 19 9.47 -0.63 10.01
C LEU A 19 10.37 0.45 9.41
N SER A 20 9.79 1.55 8.92
CA SER A 20 10.51 2.67 8.30
C SER A 20 11.02 3.72 9.29
N ASP A 21 10.57 3.67 10.55
CA ASP A 21 10.76 4.73 11.55
C ASP A 21 10.18 6.10 11.10
N LEU A 22 9.27 6.12 10.12
CA LEU A 22 8.61 7.34 9.64
C LEU A 22 7.31 7.60 10.41
N PRO A 23 7.10 8.83 10.94
CA PRO A 23 5.84 9.19 11.58
C PRO A 23 4.71 9.33 10.57
N ILE A 24 3.49 8.97 10.98
CA ILE A 24 2.27 9.19 10.19
C ILE A 24 1.47 10.39 10.70
N LYS A 25 0.90 11.17 9.78
CA LYS A 25 0.05 12.33 10.05
C LYS A 25 -1.26 11.91 10.72
N GLN A 26 -1.37 12.15 12.03
CA GLN A 26 -2.54 11.80 12.83
C GLN A 26 -3.82 12.58 12.47
N GLY A 27 -3.71 13.66 11.70
CA GLY A 27 -4.85 14.40 11.18
C GLY A 27 -5.58 13.70 10.03
N ILE A 28 -5.03 12.60 9.52
CA ILE A 28 -5.59 11.87 8.38
C ILE A 28 -6.12 10.52 8.87
N ALA A 29 -7.44 10.33 8.79
CA ALA A 29 -8.05 9.03 9.03
C ALA A 29 -7.92 8.13 7.79
N VAL A 30 -8.03 6.81 8.01
CA VAL A 30 -7.89 5.80 6.97
C VAL A 30 -9.05 4.82 7.05
N THR A 31 -9.63 4.50 5.90
CA THR A 31 -10.45 3.31 5.73
C THR A 31 -10.21 2.68 4.37
N GLY A 32 -10.28 1.36 4.30
CA GLY A 32 -10.09 0.60 3.07
C GLY A 32 -9.67 -0.82 3.41
N SER A 33 -10.16 -1.78 2.64
CA SER A 33 -9.60 -3.13 2.68
C SER A 33 -8.35 -3.18 1.80
N VAL A 34 -7.52 -4.20 1.95
CA VAL A 34 -6.33 -4.42 1.13
C VAL A 34 -6.20 -5.89 0.75
N ASN A 35 -5.85 -6.16 -0.52
CA ASN A 35 -5.53 -7.51 -0.96
C ASN A 35 -4.02 -7.81 -0.88
N GLN A 36 -3.63 -9.04 -1.23
CA GLN A 36 -2.23 -9.48 -1.16
C GLN A 36 -1.30 -8.73 -2.12
N ASN A 37 -1.86 -8.10 -3.15
CA ASN A 37 -1.13 -7.31 -4.14
C ASN A 37 -0.93 -5.85 -3.68
N GLY A 38 -1.44 -5.49 -2.49
CA GLY A 38 -1.36 -4.12 -1.98
C GLY A 38 -2.40 -3.17 -2.59
N GLU A 39 -3.41 -3.69 -3.27
CA GLU A 39 -4.49 -2.88 -3.83
C GLU A 39 -5.55 -2.59 -2.78
N ILE A 40 -6.01 -1.34 -2.75
CA ILE A 40 -7.01 -0.86 -1.80
C ILE A 40 -8.41 -1.14 -2.36
N GLN A 41 -9.21 -1.85 -1.57
CA GLN A 41 -10.50 -2.37 -1.97
C GLN A 41 -11.65 -1.60 -1.31
N ALA A 42 -12.78 -1.55 -2.02
CA ALA A 42 -13.99 -0.87 -1.58
C ALA A 42 -14.49 -1.41 -0.25
N ILE A 43 -15.07 -0.52 0.55
CA ILE A 43 -15.63 -0.84 1.86
C ILE A 43 -17.08 -0.36 1.99
N GLY A 44 -17.81 -0.98 2.90
CA GLY A 44 -19.13 -0.50 3.32
C GLY A 44 -19.04 0.74 4.21
N GLY A 45 -19.98 1.67 4.02
CA GLY A 45 -20.16 2.82 4.91
C GLY A 45 -19.08 3.90 4.81
N ALA A 46 -18.42 4.06 3.66
CA ALA A 46 -17.38 5.07 3.45
C ALA A 46 -17.86 6.48 3.83
N THR A 47 -19.04 6.90 3.38
CA THR A 47 -19.66 8.19 3.74
C THR A 47 -19.74 8.39 5.25
N ALA A 48 -20.33 7.43 5.98
CA ALA A 48 -20.51 7.55 7.42
C ALA A 48 -19.17 7.66 8.18
N LYS A 49 -18.13 6.96 7.69
CA LYS A 49 -16.78 7.04 8.26
C LYS A 49 -16.13 8.40 8.00
N VAL A 50 -16.26 8.93 6.79
CA VAL A 50 -15.74 10.26 6.43
C VAL A 50 -16.40 11.34 7.30
N GLU A 51 -17.72 11.32 7.36
CA GLU A 51 -18.50 12.28 8.14
C GLU A 51 -18.23 12.18 9.64
N GLY A 52 -18.14 10.97 10.18
CA GLY A 52 -17.81 10.76 11.59
C GLY A 52 -16.44 11.32 11.97
N PHE A 53 -15.43 11.15 11.11
CA PHE A 53 -14.11 11.75 11.35
C PHE A 53 -14.13 13.27 11.21
N PHE A 54 -14.84 13.79 10.22
CA PHE A 54 -15.04 15.23 10.04
C PHE A 54 -15.67 15.88 11.27
N ASP A 55 -16.72 15.27 11.84
CA ASP A 55 -17.43 15.80 13.02
C ASP A 55 -16.49 15.93 14.23
N ILE A 56 -15.63 14.92 14.46
CA ILE A 56 -14.61 14.97 15.51
C ILE A 56 -13.59 16.09 15.23
N CYS A 57 -13.15 16.24 13.98
CA CYS A 57 -12.21 17.30 13.61
C CYS A 57 -12.81 18.70 13.76
N LYS A 58 -14.09 18.85 13.42
CA LYS A 58 -14.86 20.09 13.57
C LYS A 58 -15.01 20.48 15.04
N GLU A 59 -15.35 19.53 15.90
CA GLU A 59 -15.46 19.74 17.35
C GLU A 59 -14.12 20.14 17.98
N LYS A 60 -13.01 19.52 17.53
CA LYS A 60 -11.65 19.83 18.00
C LYS A 60 -11.02 21.07 17.35
N GLY A 61 -11.65 21.62 16.31
CA GLY A 61 -11.11 22.71 15.50
C GLY A 61 -10.38 22.22 14.24
N LEU A 62 -10.94 22.55 13.07
CA LEU A 62 -10.31 22.30 11.77
C LEU A 62 -9.06 23.17 11.60
N THR A 63 -7.93 22.53 11.29
CA THR A 63 -6.65 23.19 11.02
C THR A 63 -6.37 23.33 9.53
N GLY A 64 -7.17 22.69 8.68
CA GLY A 64 -6.95 22.63 7.24
C GLY A 64 -6.00 21.52 6.80
N GLN A 65 -5.53 20.68 7.74
CA GLN A 65 -4.67 19.54 7.43
C GLN A 65 -5.38 18.20 7.58
N GLN A 66 -6.59 18.20 8.14
CA GLN A 66 -7.33 16.97 8.38
C GLN A 66 -7.96 16.41 7.12
N GLY A 67 -8.12 15.09 7.07
CA GLY A 67 -8.77 14.44 5.94
C GLY A 67 -8.94 12.95 6.11
N VAL A 68 -9.42 12.29 5.07
CA VAL A 68 -9.67 10.84 5.07
C VAL A 68 -9.14 10.20 3.79
N ILE A 69 -8.31 9.18 3.96
CA ILE A 69 -7.95 8.26 2.88
C ILE A 69 -9.12 7.27 2.70
N ILE A 70 -9.59 7.13 1.46
CA ILE A 70 -10.66 6.21 1.06
C ILE A 70 -10.23 5.38 -0.15
N PRO A 71 -10.82 4.19 -0.39
CA PRO A 71 -10.63 3.48 -1.64
C PRO A 71 -11.13 4.32 -2.81
N GLU A 72 -10.37 4.41 -3.90
CA GLU A 72 -10.81 5.05 -5.14
C GLU A 72 -12.14 4.44 -5.64
N ALA A 73 -12.31 3.13 -5.47
CA ALA A 73 -13.54 2.42 -5.83
C ALA A 73 -14.80 2.93 -5.08
N ASN A 74 -14.66 3.59 -3.93
CA ASN A 74 -15.78 4.17 -3.21
C ASN A 74 -16.19 5.57 -3.71
N VAL A 75 -15.38 6.26 -4.52
CA VAL A 75 -15.62 7.64 -4.96
C VAL A 75 -17.00 7.82 -5.57
N ASN A 76 -17.41 6.92 -6.47
CA ASN A 76 -18.72 6.98 -7.16
C ASN A 76 -19.93 6.77 -6.24
N THR A 77 -19.70 6.27 -5.02
CA THR A 77 -20.73 6.01 -4.01
C THR A 77 -20.70 7.01 -2.86
N LEU A 78 -19.77 7.97 -2.90
CA LEU A 78 -19.55 8.92 -1.83
C LEU A 78 -20.54 10.09 -1.94
N MET A 79 -21.57 10.04 -1.11
CA MET A 79 -22.61 11.07 -1.01
C MET A 79 -22.49 11.80 0.33
N LEU A 80 -21.64 12.83 0.38
CA LEU A 80 -21.34 13.57 1.61
C LEU A 80 -22.38 14.66 1.90
N ARG A 81 -22.60 14.95 3.18
CA ARG A 81 -23.32 16.16 3.61
C ARG A 81 -22.68 17.44 3.03
N GLU A 82 -23.53 18.43 2.80
CA GLU A 82 -23.14 19.73 2.22
C GLU A 82 -22.07 20.46 3.06
N ASP A 83 -22.09 20.33 4.38
CA ASP A 83 -21.10 20.99 5.25
C ASP A 83 -19.69 20.38 5.11
N VAL A 84 -19.61 19.07 4.84
CA VAL A 84 -18.33 18.41 4.52
C VAL A 84 -17.85 18.83 3.13
N VAL A 85 -18.75 18.86 2.14
CA VAL A 85 -18.42 19.30 0.77
C VAL A 85 -17.89 20.73 0.79
N GLN A 86 -18.52 21.63 1.54
CA GLN A 86 -18.06 23.01 1.66
C GLN A 86 -16.69 23.09 2.35
N ALA A 87 -16.46 22.33 3.42
CA ALA A 87 -15.16 22.31 4.07
C ALA A 87 -14.04 21.79 3.16
N VAL A 88 -14.35 20.84 2.28
CA VAL A 88 -13.41 20.37 1.24
C VAL A 88 -13.17 21.44 0.19
N ALA A 89 -14.23 22.10 -0.30
CA ALA A 89 -14.11 23.20 -1.26
C ALA A 89 -13.29 24.39 -0.72
N ASP A 90 -13.40 24.66 0.59
CA ASP A 90 -12.65 25.71 1.28
C ASP A 90 -11.21 25.29 1.64
N GLY A 91 -10.80 24.05 1.31
CA GLY A 91 -9.47 23.51 1.65
C GLY A 91 -9.25 23.25 3.14
N ARG A 92 -10.34 23.18 3.92
CA ARG A 92 -10.30 22.98 5.38
C ARG A 92 -10.33 21.51 5.80
N PHE A 93 -10.70 20.63 4.89
CA PHE A 93 -10.74 19.18 5.05
C PHE A 93 -10.43 18.50 3.72
N HIS A 94 -9.87 17.30 3.71
CA HIS A 94 -9.39 16.67 2.48
C HIS A 94 -9.91 15.23 2.34
N ILE A 95 -10.22 14.82 1.12
CA ILE A 95 -10.55 13.42 0.78
C ILE A 95 -9.48 12.91 -0.17
N TYR A 96 -8.84 11.80 0.18
CA TYR A 96 -7.75 11.21 -0.57
C TYR A 96 -8.16 9.84 -1.12
N PRO A 97 -8.67 9.78 -2.36
CA PRO A 97 -8.91 8.49 -3.01
C PRO A 97 -7.56 7.84 -3.35
N VAL A 98 -7.39 6.58 -2.96
CA VAL A 98 -6.17 5.80 -3.25
C VAL A 98 -6.51 4.44 -3.83
N ARG A 99 -5.60 3.93 -4.66
CA ARG A 99 -5.64 2.64 -5.35
C ARG A 99 -4.75 1.60 -4.69
N THR A 100 -3.63 2.04 -4.11
CA THR A 100 -2.60 1.15 -3.56
C THR A 100 -2.16 1.60 -2.17
N VAL A 101 -1.55 0.68 -1.43
CA VAL A 101 -0.88 0.97 -0.15
C VAL A 101 0.21 2.04 -0.32
N ASP A 102 0.94 2.01 -1.43
CA ASP A 102 2.03 2.94 -1.71
C ASP A 102 1.55 4.40 -1.82
N GLU A 103 0.40 4.63 -2.47
CA GLU A 103 -0.22 5.95 -2.51
C GLU A 103 -0.63 6.42 -1.11
N GLY A 104 -1.26 5.54 -0.31
CA GLY A 104 -1.72 5.86 1.03
C GLY A 104 -0.58 6.18 2.01
N ILE A 105 0.49 5.37 2.02
CA ILE A 105 1.62 5.59 2.92
C ILE A 105 2.39 6.86 2.55
N ALA A 106 2.45 7.21 1.26
CA ALA A 106 3.07 8.44 0.82
C ALA A 106 2.32 9.68 1.32
N ILE A 107 0.98 9.64 1.33
CA ILE A 107 0.15 10.71 1.89
C ILE A 107 0.38 10.84 3.40
N LEU A 108 0.36 9.72 4.11
CA LEU A 108 0.47 9.66 5.57
C LEU A 108 1.83 10.13 6.10
N THR A 109 2.92 9.82 5.39
CA THR A 109 4.28 10.17 5.81
C THR A 109 4.79 11.46 5.15
N GLY A 110 4.28 11.81 3.97
CA GLY A 110 4.83 12.88 3.12
C GLY A 110 6.10 12.47 2.37
N VAL A 111 6.45 11.18 2.36
CA VAL A 111 7.63 10.61 1.69
C VAL A 111 7.16 9.69 0.58
N THR A 112 7.78 9.72 -0.59
CA THR A 112 7.42 8.83 -1.70
C THR A 112 7.63 7.36 -1.32
N ALA A 113 6.72 6.47 -1.73
CA ALA A 113 6.82 5.04 -1.43
C ALA A 113 8.09 4.40 -2.00
N GLY A 114 8.40 4.69 -3.27
CA GLY A 114 9.58 4.20 -3.99
C GLY A 114 9.35 2.82 -4.60
N GLU A 115 9.58 2.70 -5.91
CA GLU A 115 9.46 1.42 -6.63
C GLU A 115 10.80 0.68 -6.64
N ARG A 116 10.76 -0.65 -6.76
CA ARG A 116 11.97 -1.46 -6.86
C ARG A 116 12.58 -1.28 -8.26
N GLY A 117 13.85 -0.89 -8.31
CA GLY A 117 14.63 -0.78 -9.53
C GLY A 117 15.08 -2.12 -10.10
N GLU A 118 15.70 -2.10 -11.27
CA GLU A 118 16.25 -3.29 -11.96
C GLU A 118 17.34 -3.99 -11.15
N ASP A 119 18.04 -3.25 -10.29
CA ASP A 119 19.05 -3.74 -9.36
C ASP A 119 18.46 -4.39 -8.09
N SER A 120 17.13 -4.58 -8.05
CA SER A 120 16.39 -5.09 -6.90
C SER A 120 16.49 -4.21 -5.64
N LYS A 121 16.87 -2.94 -5.77
CA LYS A 121 16.92 -1.97 -4.66
C LYS A 121 15.82 -0.93 -4.82
N PHE A 122 15.40 -0.36 -3.69
CA PHE A 122 14.50 0.79 -3.67
C PHE A 122 15.35 2.08 -3.65
N PRO A 123 14.90 3.17 -4.29
CA PRO A 123 15.60 4.45 -4.25
C PRO A 123 15.83 4.94 -2.82
N GLU A 124 16.95 5.62 -2.60
CA GLU A 124 17.25 6.23 -1.30
C GLU A 124 16.16 7.23 -0.89
N GLU A 125 16.01 7.42 0.42
CA GLU A 125 15.03 8.33 1.03
C GLU A 125 13.55 8.03 0.73
N THR A 126 13.23 6.83 0.25
CA THR A 126 11.86 6.36 0.05
C THR A 126 11.35 5.49 1.20
N VAL A 127 10.03 5.39 1.36
CA VAL A 127 9.42 4.54 2.41
C VAL A 127 9.89 3.09 2.28
N ASN A 128 9.81 2.51 1.08
CA ASN A 128 10.12 1.10 0.83
C ASN A 128 11.61 0.78 1.05
N ARG A 129 12.51 1.73 0.78
CA ARG A 129 13.93 1.61 1.15
C ARG A 129 14.14 1.57 2.66
N LEU A 130 13.44 2.42 3.40
CA LEU A 130 13.52 2.47 4.86
C LEU A 130 12.94 1.19 5.49
N VAL A 131 11.83 0.69 4.95
CA VAL A 131 11.24 -0.59 5.36
C VAL A 131 12.19 -1.75 5.10
N ASP A 132 12.80 -1.86 3.91
CA ASP A 132 13.79 -2.91 3.59
C ASP A 132 14.94 -2.90 4.61
N ARG A 133 15.48 -1.71 4.92
CA ARG A 133 16.52 -1.54 5.94
C ARG A 133 16.05 -1.97 7.33
N GLY A 134 14.82 -1.63 7.71
CA GLY A 134 14.21 -2.04 8.98
C GLY A 134 14.06 -3.56 9.10
N LEU A 135 13.58 -4.22 8.05
CA LEU A 135 13.46 -5.67 7.97
C LEU A 135 14.83 -6.36 8.06
N ARG A 136 15.84 -5.88 7.32
CA ARG A 136 17.22 -6.39 7.41
C ARG A 136 17.79 -6.24 8.81
N ARG A 137 17.55 -5.12 9.48
CA ARG A 137 17.96 -4.89 10.87
C ARG A 137 17.30 -5.91 11.82
N LEU A 138 16.00 -6.17 11.65
CA LEU A 138 15.28 -7.16 12.45
C LEU A 138 15.82 -8.58 12.21
N ALA A 139 16.05 -8.94 10.95
CA ALA A 139 16.63 -10.24 10.59
C ALA A 139 18.03 -10.46 11.19
N LYS A 140 18.90 -9.43 11.16
CA LYS A 140 20.23 -9.48 11.81
C LYS A 140 20.11 -9.73 13.32
N ARG A 141 19.17 -9.06 14.01
CA ARG A 141 18.92 -9.26 15.45
C ARG A 141 18.43 -10.67 15.78
N LEU A 142 17.50 -11.20 14.98
CA LEU A 142 16.98 -12.56 15.16
C LEU A 142 18.07 -13.63 14.97
N LYS A 143 18.93 -13.48 13.95
CA LYS A 143 20.09 -14.37 13.74
C LYS A 143 21.06 -14.36 14.93
N ASN A 144 21.28 -13.20 15.54
CA ASN A 144 22.17 -13.07 16.70
C ASN A 144 21.57 -13.65 17.99
N PHE A 145 20.25 -13.57 18.16
CA PHE A 145 19.55 -14.16 19.32
C PHE A 145 19.59 -15.70 19.32
N GLY A 146 19.62 -16.32 18.14
CA GLY A 146 19.72 -17.78 17.98
C GLY A 146 21.13 -18.36 18.07
N ARG A 147 22.18 -17.52 18.20
CA ARG A 147 23.57 -17.99 18.34
C ARG A 147 23.96 -18.07 19.83
N PRO A 148 24.60 -19.16 20.28
CA PRO A 148 25.16 -19.21 21.63
C PRO A 148 26.20 -18.08 21.79
N PRO A 149 26.38 -17.51 23.00
CA PRO A 149 27.34 -16.44 23.21
C PRO A 149 28.72 -16.91 22.75
N LYS A 150 29.34 -16.16 21.82
CA LYS A 150 30.76 -16.35 21.52
C LYS A 150 31.52 -16.13 22.83
N GLN A 151 32.27 -17.15 23.26
CA GLN A 151 33.25 -17.02 24.33
C GLN A 151 34.19 -15.89 23.90
N LYS A 152 34.21 -14.80 24.68
CA LYS A 152 35.23 -13.77 24.57
C LYS A 152 36.49 -14.37 25.18
N ASP A 153 37.44 -14.73 24.32
CA ASP A 153 38.83 -14.75 24.75
C ASP A 153 39.31 -13.30 24.63
N ASP A 154 39.70 -12.74 25.78
CA ASP A 154 40.08 -11.35 26.00
C ASP A 154 41.38 -11.01 25.26
N GLU A 155 41.35 -10.02 24.36
CA GLU A 155 42.42 -9.02 24.21
C GLU A 155 41.78 -7.65 23.89
N GLU A 156 41.97 -6.69 24.82
CA GLU A 156 41.82 -5.23 24.66
C GLU A 156 42.71 -4.74 23.49
N GLU A 157 42.46 -3.70 22.70
CA GLU A 157 42.01 -2.32 22.89
C GLU A 157 41.86 -1.77 21.43
N ALA A 158 40.90 -0.96 21.00
CA ALA A 158 40.79 0.49 21.14
C ALA A 158 39.77 0.94 20.07
N GLY A 159 39.11 2.08 20.29
CA GLY A 159 37.87 2.45 19.60
C GLY A 159 37.96 2.76 18.11
N GLU A 160 36.79 2.76 17.48
CA GLU A 160 36.37 3.67 16.41
C GLU A 160 34.87 3.44 16.19
N ASP A 161 34.08 4.48 16.44
CA ASP A 161 32.75 4.64 15.83
C ASP A 161 32.99 4.78 14.32
N ALA A 162 33.06 3.66 13.61
CA ALA A 162 33.07 3.61 12.17
C ALA A 162 31.71 3.06 11.72
N GLU A 163 30.98 3.89 10.99
CA GLU A 163 29.91 3.47 10.09
C GLU A 163 30.49 2.39 9.16
N ASP A 164 30.20 1.12 9.46
CA ASP A 164 30.49 0.00 8.55
C ASP A 164 29.43 -0.01 7.44
N ASP A 165 29.60 0.94 6.51
CA ASP A 165 29.06 0.91 5.16
C ASP A 165 29.99 0.09 4.26
N SER A 166 30.19 -1.20 4.59
CA SER A 166 30.87 -2.14 3.69
C SER A 166 30.65 -3.60 4.09
N THR A 167 29.40 -4.03 4.23
CA THR A 167 29.10 -5.47 4.12
C THR A 167 28.41 -5.73 2.80
N GLU A 168 29.15 -6.44 1.95
CA GLU A 168 28.75 -7.02 0.67
C GLU A 168 27.27 -7.42 0.64
N ASP A 169 26.65 -7.09 -0.48
CA ASP A 169 25.28 -7.37 -0.87
C ASP A 169 25.06 -8.90 -0.96
N ASP A 170 25.00 -9.58 0.19
CA ASP A 170 24.45 -10.92 0.31
C ASP A 170 22.92 -10.77 0.39
N THR A 171 22.36 -10.28 -0.72
CA THR A 171 20.92 -10.35 -1.00
C THR A 171 20.60 -11.82 -1.17
N PRO A 172 19.80 -12.44 -0.28
CA PRO A 172 19.16 -13.68 -0.67
C PRO A 172 18.27 -13.33 -1.87
N GLU A 173 18.48 -13.99 -3.01
CA GLU A 173 17.52 -13.94 -4.10
C GLU A 173 16.13 -14.25 -3.52
N PRO A 174 15.10 -13.45 -3.84
CA PRO A 174 13.75 -13.84 -3.49
C PRO A 174 13.47 -15.23 -4.08
N PRO A 175 12.74 -16.10 -3.38
CA PRO A 175 12.34 -17.38 -3.94
C PRO A 175 11.60 -17.12 -5.27
N ALA A 176 11.95 -17.88 -6.30
CA ALA A 176 11.27 -17.83 -7.59
C ALA A 176 9.75 -17.88 -7.37
N GLU A 177 9.02 -17.00 -8.06
CA GLU A 177 7.55 -17.00 -8.00
C GLU A 177 7.05 -18.42 -8.27
N PRO A 178 6.13 -18.96 -7.44
CA PRO A 178 5.52 -20.24 -7.72
C PRO A 178 4.87 -20.15 -9.10
N GLY A 179 5.39 -20.92 -10.05
CA GLY A 179 4.80 -21.02 -11.39
C GLY A 179 3.32 -21.32 -11.25
N LEU A 180 2.48 -20.46 -11.83
CA LEU A 180 1.05 -20.68 -11.92
C LEU A 180 0.83 -22.10 -12.49
N PRO A 181 0.02 -22.97 -11.85
CA PRO A 181 -0.29 -24.26 -12.42
C PRO A 181 -1.18 -24.03 -13.64
N GLY A 182 -0.60 -24.08 -14.83
CA GLY A 182 -1.34 -24.04 -16.08
C GLY A 182 -0.59 -23.41 -17.23
N ASP A 183 0.49 -24.05 -17.68
CA ASP A 183 0.81 -24.00 -19.11
C ASP A 183 1.50 -25.32 -19.51
N HIS A 184 0.67 -26.33 -19.77
CA HIS A 184 1.08 -27.48 -20.55
C HIS A 184 0.77 -27.17 -22.01
N PRO A 185 1.77 -27.09 -22.90
CA PRO A 185 1.51 -27.09 -24.32
C PRO A 185 1.37 -28.56 -24.74
N ASP A 186 0.17 -29.12 -24.61
CA ASP A 186 -0.27 -30.29 -25.38
C ASP A 186 -1.72 -30.63 -25.01
N GLY A 187 -2.65 -29.95 -25.69
CA GLY A 187 -4.06 -30.32 -25.79
C GLY A 187 -4.53 -29.99 -27.21
N PRO A 188 -5.37 -30.83 -27.84
CA PRO A 188 -5.80 -30.59 -29.22
C PRO A 188 -6.65 -29.32 -29.29
N THR A 189 -6.29 -28.41 -30.18
CA THR A 189 -7.09 -27.25 -30.56
C THR A 189 -8.29 -27.73 -31.39
N ASP A 190 -9.43 -27.94 -30.72
CA ASP A 190 -10.74 -27.89 -31.38
C ASP A 190 -11.33 -26.50 -31.12
N GLU A 191 -11.03 -25.55 -32.01
CA GLU A 191 -11.81 -24.32 -32.12
C GLU A 191 -13.16 -24.66 -32.79
N PRO A 192 -14.31 -24.29 -32.21
CA PRO A 192 -15.56 -24.32 -32.95
C PRO A 192 -15.57 -23.17 -33.97
N GLU A 193 -15.58 -23.50 -35.26
CA GLU A 193 -15.84 -22.54 -36.33
C GLU A 193 -17.16 -21.81 -36.07
N LEU A 194 -17.08 -20.48 -35.88
CA LEU A 194 -18.24 -19.60 -35.93
C LEU A 194 -18.78 -19.59 -37.37
N PRO A 195 -20.09 -19.78 -37.60
CA PRO A 195 -20.64 -19.68 -38.94
C PRO A 195 -20.47 -18.26 -39.47
N ALA A 196 -20.02 -18.15 -40.73
CA ALA A 196 -19.93 -16.89 -41.45
C ALA A 196 -21.29 -16.17 -41.45
N ASN A 197 -21.29 -14.89 -41.07
CA ASN A 197 -22.44 -14.01 -41.25
C ASN A 197 -22.68 -13.82 -42.76
N ASP A 198 -23.82 -14.31 -43.24
CA ASP A 198 -24.36 -13.91 -44.54
C ASP A 198 -24.69 -12.41 -44.52
N PRO A 199 -24.35 -11.64 -45.57
CA PRO A 199 -24.73 -10.23 -45.65
C PRO A 199 -26.26 -10.11 -45.84
N GLU A 200 -26.89 -9.28 -44.99
CA GLU A 200 -28.32 -8.94 -45.11
C GLU A 200 -28.63 -8.31 -46.49
N PRO A 201 -29.76 -8.65 -47.13
CA PRO A 201 -30.16 -8.01 -48.37
C PRO A 201 -30.61 -6.56 -48.12
N PRO A 202 -30.47 -5.66 -49.12
CA PRO A 202 -30.80 -4.25 -48.95
C PRO A 202 -32.32 -4.06 -48.79
N VAL A 203 -32.67 -3.18 -47.85
CA VAL A 203 -34.05 -2.74 -47.60
C VAL A 203 -34.53 -1.90 -48.80
N GLU A 204 -35.55 -2.37 -49.51
CA GLU A 204 -36.27 -1.58 -50.49
C GLU A 204 -37.07 -0.48 -49.78
N THR A 205 -36.81 0.77 -50.16
CA THR A 205 -37.63 1.92 -49.81
C THR A 205 -38.78 2.03 -50.82
N GLU A 206 -40.01 1.79 -50.39
CA GLU A 206 -41.20 2.24 -51.12
C GLU A 206 -41.74 3.54 -50.50
N GLU A 207 -42.20 4.42 -51.40
CA GLU A 207 -42.68 5.79 -51.20
C GLU A 207 -43.94 5.93 -50.31
#